data_AF-A0A536EGF5-F1
#
_entry.id   AF-A0A536EGF5-F1
#
_cell.length_a   1.000
_cell.length_b   1.000
_cell.length_c   1.000
_cell.angle_alpha   90.00
_cell.angle_beta   90.00
_cell.angle_gamma   90.00
#
_symmetry.space_group_name_H-M   'P 1'
#
loop_
_entity.id
_entity.type
_entity.pdbx_description
1 polymer ?
#
loop_
_entity_poly.entity_id
_entity_poly.type
_entity_poly.pdbx_seq_one_letter_code
_entity_poly.pdbx_strand_id
1 'polypeptide(L)' 'METTAPAIFEVGFVLLVAAIAGWLARRAGLPAVFGYLATGLLVSPFTPGYVADRHQLQVFADVGVVLLLFEVGIEL' A
#
# COMPACT_ATOMS: atom_id res chain seq x y z
N MET A 1 6.73 -17.95 18.36
CA MET A 1 6.44 -16.49 18.41
C MET A 1 7.48 -15.70 17.58
N GLU A 2 7.97 -16.25 16.45
CA GLU A 2 9.13 -15.68 15.72
C GLU A 2 8.81 -15.31 14.26
N THR A 3 7.54 -15.39 13.85
CA THR A 3 7.09 -15.14 12.45
C THR A 3 6.33 -13.82 12.26
N THR A 4 5.92 -13.12 13.33
CA THR A 4 5.17 -11.85 13.20
C THR A 4 6.07 -10.66 12.85
N ALA A 5 7.33 -10.69 13.29
CA ALA A 5 8.32 -9.65 13.03
C ALA A 5 8.54 -9.37 11.52
N PRO A 6 8.74 -10.38 10.65
CA PRO A 6 8.90 -10.12 9.22
C PRO A 6 7.62 -9.54 8.59
N ALA A 7 6.44 -10.05 8.97
CA ALA A 7 5.15 -9.65 8.40
C ALA A 7 4.84 -8.16 8.61
N ILE A 8 5.14 -7.61 9.79
CA ILE A 8 4.97 -6.17 10.07
C ILE A 8 5.98 -5.35 9.27
N PHE A 9 7.21 -5.86 9.12
CA PHE A 9 8.25 -5.19 8.37
C PHE A 9 7.91 -5.10 6.88
N GLU A 10 7.32 -6.14 6.30
CA GLU A 10 6.89 -6.15 4.89
C GLU A 10 5.86 -5.05 4.64
N VAL A 11 4.79 -5.04 5.43
CA VAL A 11 3.68 -4.07 5.30
C VAL A 11 4.19 -2.66 5.58
N GLY A 12 4.99 -2.49 6.63
CA GLY A 12 5.61 -1.21 6.96
C GLY A 12 6.48 -0.68 5.83
N PHE A 13 7.27 -1.54 5.18
CA PHE A 13 8.09 -1.18 4.03
C PHE A 13 7.23 -0.75 2.83
N VAL A 14 6.19 -1.52 2.49
CA VAL A 14 5.29 -1.18 1.38
C VAL A 14 4.58 0.15 1.62
N LEU A 15 4.08 0.38 2.83
CA LEU A 15 3.43 1.65 3.20
C LEU A 15 4.40 2.83 3.16
N LEU A 16 5.64 2.64 3.60
CA LEU A 16 6.68 3.67 3.53
C LEU A 16 7.00 4.04 2.08
N VAL A 17 7.20 3.05 1.22
CA VAL A 17 7.45 3.27 -0.22
C VAL A 17 6.26 3.98 -0.86
N ALA A 18 5.02 3.56 -0.55
CA ALA A 18 3.81 4.20 -1.05
C ALA A 18 3.70 5.66 -0.61
N ALA A 19 4.03 5.96 0.64
CA ALA A 19 4.02 7.32 1.17
C ALA A 19 5.06 8.21 0.48
N ILE A 20 6.29 7.70 0.29
CA ILE A 20 7.37 8.43 -0.39
C ILE A 20 7.01 8.67 -1.86
N ALA A 21 6.52 7.64 -2.56
CA ALA A 21 6.10 7.75 -3.96
C ALA A 21 4.92 8.72 -4.12
N GLY A 22 3.94 8.67 -3.23
CA GLY A 22 2.83 9.62 -3.21
C GLY A 22 3.28 11.06 -2.94
N TRP A 23 4.25 11.24 -2.03
CA TRP A 23 4.84 12.56 -1.77
C TRP A 23 5.62 13.10 -2.97
N LEU A 24 6.42 12.26 -3.64
CA LEU A 24 7.13 12.61 -4.87
C LEU A 24 6.16 12.95 -6.01
N ALA A 25 5.08 12.18 -6.18
CA ALA A 25 4.05 12.45 -7.18
C ALA A 25 3.39 13.81 -6.94
N ARG A 26 3.02 14.12 -5.69
CA ARG A 26 2.47 15.44 -5.32
C ARG A 26 3.48 16.57 -5.62
N ARG A 27 4.77 16.35 -5.35
CA ARG A 27 5.82 17.34 -5.62
C ARG A 27 6.07 17.55 -7.12
N ALA A 28 5.82 16.53 -7.94
CA ALA A 28 5.84 16.63 -9.40
C ALA A 28 4.58 17.27 -10.01
N GLY A 29 3.60 17.68 -9.20
CA GLY A 29 2.32 18.24 -9.68
C GLY A 29 1.29 17.19 -10.11
N LEU A 30 1.54 15.91 -9.83
CA LEU A 30 0.64 14.80 -10.14
C LEU A 30 -0.26 14.48 -8.94
N PRO A 31 -1.49 13.96 -9.16
CA PRO A 31 -2.30 13.38 -8.10
C PRO A 31 -1.55 12.28 -7.34
N ALA A 32 -1.67 12.24 -6.01
CA ALA A 32 -0.99 11.27 -5.16
C ALA A 32 -1.26 9.80 -5.55
N VAL A 33 -2.45 9.54 -6.12
CA VAL A 33 -2.87 8.24 -6.64
C VAL A 33 -1.84 7.65 -7.61
N PHE A 34 -1.21 8.47 -8.46
CA PHE A 34 -0.16 7.99 -9.38
C PHE A 34 1.05 7.42 -8.63
N GLY A 35 1.43 8.01 -7.50
CA GLY A 35 2.52 7.49 -6.66
C GLY A 35 2.17 6.16 -6.00
N TYR A 36 0.92 6.00 -5.55
CA TYR A 36 0.43 4.73 -5.00
C TYR A 36 0.38 3.63 -6.06
N LEU A 37 -0.10 3.95 -7.27
CA LEU A 37 -0.13 3.01 -8.41
C LEU A 37 1.28 2.59 -8.84
N ALA A 38 2.23 3.54 -8.91
CA ALA A 38 3.62 3.25 -9.21
C ALA A 38 4.25 2.33 -8.16
N THR A 39 3.92 2.52 -6.89
CA THR A 39 4.36 1.62 -5.80
C THR A 39 3.79 0.22 -5.97
N GLY A 40 2.51 0.10 -6.34
CA GLY A 40 1.89 -1.20 -6.64
C GLY A 40 2.57 -1.92 -7.80
N LEU A 41 2.99 -1.21 -8.84
CA LEU A 41 3.82 -1.78 -9.91
C LEU A 41 5.20 -2.24 -9.40
N LEU A 42 5.86 -1.42 -8.57
CA LEU A 42 7.18 -1.73 -8.03
C LEU A 42 7.19 -2.98 -7.13
N VAL A 43 6.13 -3.17 -6.34
CA VAL A 43 5.96 -4.32 -5.42
C VAL A 43 5.31 -5.52 -6.12
N SER A 44 4.98 -5.39 -7.41
CA SER A 44 4.40 -6.47 -8.22
C SER A 44 5.43 -7.59 -8.49
N PRO A 45 5.00 -8.87 -8.55
CA PRO A 45 5.87 -10.01 -8.87
C PRO A 45 6.55 -9.95 -10.25
N PHE A 46 6.15 -9.00 -11.12
CA PHE A 46 6.80 -8.75 -12.41
C PHE A 46 8.03 -7.83 -12.31
N THR A 47 8.29 -7.25 -11.15
CA THR A 47 9.50 -6.48 -10.87
C THR A 47 10.48 -7.42 -10.15
N PRO A 48 11.76 -7.56 -10.58
CA PRO A 48 12.73 -8.51 -10.00
C PRO A 48 13.15 -8.25 -8.53
N GLY A 49 12.39 -7.42 -7.80
CA GLY A 49 12.67 -6.97 -6.43
C GLY A 49 11.82 -7.68 -5.37
N TYR A 50 11.59 -6.97 -4.26
CA TYR A 50 10.88 -7.47 -3.08
C TYR A 50 9.41 -7.79 -3.37
N VAL A 51 9.06 -9.09 -3.33
CA VAL A 51 7.69 -9.58 -3.53
C VAL A 51 7.02 -9.68 -2.17
N ALA A 52 6.17 -8.71 -1.84
CA ALA A 52 5.37 -8.76 -0.63
C ALA A 52 4.28 -9.84 -0.74
N ASP A 53 3.93 -10.48 0.38
CA ASP A 53 2.91 -11.51 0.42
C ASP A 53 1.53 -10.97 -0.01
N ARG A 54 1.02 -11.49 -1.13
CA ARG A 54 -0.27 -11.09 -1.71
C ARG A 54 -1.44 -11.37 -0.77
N HIS A 55 -1.40 -12.46 -0.02
CA HIS A 55 -2.47 -12.80 0.91
C HIS A 55 -2.52 -11.78 2.04
N GLN A 56 -1.37 -11.40 2.58
CA GLN A 56 -1.30 -10.39 3.63
C GLN A 56 -1.79 -9.04 3.12
N LEU A 57 -1.29 -8.57 1.98
CA LEU A 57 -1.74 -7.34 1.32
C LEU A 57 -3.24 -7.31 1.06
N GLN A 58 -3.83 -8.44 0.66
CA GLN A 58 -5.26 -8.55 0.42
C GLN A 58 -6.09 -8.34 1.68
N VAL A 59 -5.67 -8.92 2.82
CA VAL A 59 -6.35 -8.69 4.11
C VAL A 59 -6.33 -7.20 4.49
N PHE A 60 -5.20 -6.53 4.31
CA PHE A 60 -5.12 -5.08 4.56
C PHE A 60 -5.99 -4.26 3.59
N ALA A 61 -6.06 -4.66 2.31
CA ALA A 61 -6.90 -4.00 1.32
C ALA A 61 -8.39 -4.15 1.66
N ASP A 62 -8.84 -5.35 2.04
CA ASP A 62 -10.22 -5.61 2.42
C ASP A 62 -10.63 -4.76 3.64
N VAL A 63 -9.77 -4.70 4.67
CA VAL A 63 -10.00 -3.83 5.84
C VAL A 63 -10.04 -2.37 5.43
N GLY A 64 -9.10 -1.91 4.59
CA GLY A 64 -9.06 -0.54 4.08
C GLY A 64 -10.33 -0.16 3.33
N VAL A 65 -10.83 -1.03 2.44
CA VAL A 65 -12.08 -0.79 1.69
C VAL A 65 -13.28 -0.74 2.63
N VAL A 66 -13.36 -1.62 3.63
CA VAL A 66 -14.43 -1.57 4.63
C VAL A 66 -14.42 -0.24 5.40
N LEU A 67 -13.25 0.26 5.79
CA LEU A 67 -13.12 1.56 6.44
C LEU A 67 -13.54 2.72 5.53
N LEU A 68 -13.14 2.68 4.25
CA LEU A 68 -13.54 3.70 3.25
C LEU A 68 -15.05 3.70 3.00
N LEU A 69 -15.67 2.52 2.84
CA LEU A 69 -17.11 2.40 2.65
C LEU A 69 -17.89 2.86 3.90
N PHE A 70 -17.33 2.61 5.09
CA PHE A 70 -17.87 3.11 6.34
C PHE A 70 -17.81 4.65 6.42
N GLU A 71 -16.66 5.24 6.08
CA GLU A 71 -16.49 6.70 6.00
C GLU A 71 -17.48 7.34 5.03
N VAL A 72 -17.58 6.80 3.81
CA VAL A 72 -18.56 7.23 2.80
C VAL A 72 -19.99 7.11 3.33
N GLY A 73 -20.30 6.05 4.08
CA GLY A 73 -21.62 5.85 4.68
C GLY A 73 -21.96 6.82 5.82
N ILE A 74 -20.96 7.40 6.50
CA ILE A 74 -21.17 8.46 7.52
C ILE A 74 -21.40 9.82 6.87
N GLU A 75 -20.81 10.06 5.71
CA GLU A 75 -20.93 11.32 4.98
C GLU A 75 -22.26 11.45 4.22
N LEU A 76 -23.02 10.35 4.09
CA LEU A 76 -24.37 10.27 3.51
C LEU A 76 -25.48 10.45 4.55
#